data_AF-A0A4Z0Q0F0-F1
#
_entry.id   AF-A0A4Z0Q0F0-F1
#
_cell.length_a   1.000
_cell.length_b   1.000
_cell.length_c   1.000
_cell.angle_alpha   90.00
_cell.angle_beta   90.00
_cell.angle_gamma   90.00
#
_symmetry.space_group_name_H-M   'P 1'
#
loop_
_entity.id
_entity.type
_entity.pdbx_description
1 polymer ?
#
loop_
_entity_poly.entity_id
_entity_poly.type
_entity_poly.pdbx_seq_one_letter_code
_entity_poly.pdbx_strand_id
1 'polypeptide(L)'
;MEPNPIIPAGVFARIEHNGQPLTVVKIQESYEGDVARLQQELSAALGLGGQEALLVLPTEGRPLVDQGGAEQLYNDFLSTNTAAVAEQTWQPVWA
;
A
#
# COMPACT_ATOMS: atom_id res chain seq x y z
N MET A 1 -5.71 8.74 -26.31
CA MET A 1 -6.52 8.68 -25.08
C MET A 1 -5.77 7.75 -24.15
N GLU A 2 -4.88 8.30 -23.33
CA GLU A 2 -4.32 7.51 -22.22
C GLU A 2 -5.49 7.15 -21.30
N PRO A 3 -5.69 5.87 -20.95
CA PRO A 3 -6.69 5.53 -19.95
C PRO A 3 -6.27 6.24 -18.66
N ASN A 4 -7.13 7.11 -18.14
CA ASN A 4 -6.94 7.69 -16.81
C ASN A 4 -6.55 6.56 -15.84
N PRO A 5 -5.46 6.69 -15.07
CA PRO A 5 -5.20 5.81 -13.96
C PRO A 5 -6.40 5.90 -13.01
N ILE A 6 -7.28 4.90 -13.02
CA ILE A 6 -8.34 4.81 -12.01
C ILE A 6 -7.66 4.20 -10.79
N ILE A 7 -6.84 5.00 -10.10
CA ILE A 7 -6.35 4.61 -8.77
C ILE A 7 -7.59 4.59 -7.88
N PRO A 8 -7.98 3.42 -7.36
CA PRO A 8 -9.19 3.31 -6.57
C PRO A 8 -9.08 4.12 -5.29
N ALA A 9 -10.25 4.50 -4.81
CA ALA A 9 -10.75 4.42 -3.44
C ALA A 9 -9.86 4.21 -2.17
N GLY A 10 -8.52 4.18 -2.12
CA GLY A 10 -7.72 4.14 -0.88
C GLY A 10 -7.14 5.37 -0.12
N VAL A 11 -6.61 5.03 1.04
CA VAL A 11 -5.68 5.84 1.85
C VAL A 11 -4.31 5.15 1.88
N PHE A 12 -3.23 5.90 2.11
CA PHE A 12 -1.89 5.37 2.26
C PHE A 12 -1.24 5.85 3.54
N ALA A 13 -0.28 5.07 4.04
CA ALA A 13 0.60 5.45 5.11
C ALA A 13 2.04 5.05 4.75
N ARG A 14 2.99 5.90 5.13
CA ARG A 14 4.41 5.62 4.99
C ARG A 14 4.96 5.23 6.35
N ILE A 15 5.65 4.11 6.38
CA ILE A 15 6.08 3.44 7.59
C ILE A 15 7.55 3.10 7.41
N GLU A 16 8.34 3.24 8.46
CA GLU A 16 9.72 2.77 8.47
C GLU A 16 9.82 1.65 9.49
N HIS A 17 10.29 0.48 9.05
CA HIS A 17 10.47 -0.66 9.93
C HIS A 17 11.81 -1.31 9.65
N ASN A 18 12.61 -1.54 10.71
CA ASN A 18 13.97 -2.08 10.61
C ASN A 18 14.89 -1.32 9.60
N GLY A 19 14.70 0.01 9.47
CA GLY A 19 15.46 0.85 8.53
C GLY A 19 15.06 0.68 7.06
N GLN A 20 13.94 -0.02 6.79
CA GLN A 20 13.39 -0.17 5.46
C GLN A 20 12.09 0.66 5.33
N PRO A 21 12.00 1.55 4.33
CA PRO A 21 10.77 2.28 4.05
C PRO A 21 9.74 1.34 3.41
N LEU A 22 8.52 1.39 3.93
CA LEU A 22 7.37 0.67 3.43
C LEU A 22 6.19 1.62 3.32
N THR A 23 5.59 1.65 2.14
CA THR A 23 4.34 2.36 1.88
C THR A 23 3.21 1.35 1.85
N VAL A 24 2.22 1.56 2.71
CA VAL A 24 1.03 0.72 2.79
C VAL A 24 -0.14 1.51 2.23
N VAL A 25 -0.78 0.97 1.20
CA VAL A 25 -1.97 1.55 0.57
C VAL A 25 -3.16 0.67 0.92
N LYS A 26 -4.17 1.23 1.57
CA LYS A 26 -5.44 0.58 1.86
C LYS A 26 -6.51 1.07 0.89
N ILE A 27 -6.98 0.24 -0.02
CA ILE A 27 -8.03 0.60 -0.99
C ILE A 27 -9.41 0.23 -0.44
N GLN A 28 -10.37 1.17 -0.45
CA GLN A 28 -11.71 0.95 0.13
C GLN A 28 -12.61 -0.01 -0.65
N GLU A 29 -12.21 -0.42 -1.85
CA GLU A 29 -13.04 -1.18 -2.77
C GLU A 29 -12.34 -2.48 -3.18
N SER A 30 -13.14 -3.51 -3.50
CA SER A 30 -12.62 -4.73 -4.12
C SER A 30 -12.06 -4.38 -5.50
N TYR A 31 -10.74 -4.43 -5.66
CA TYR A 31 -10.10 -4.17 -6.94
C TYR A 31 -10.04 -5.45 -7.77
N GLU A 32 -10.86 -5.51 -8.82
CA GLU A 32 -10.96 -6.65 -9.73
C GLU A 32 -10.00 -6.54 -10.95
N GLY A 33 -9.14 -5.51 -10.96
CA GLY A 33 -8.19 -5.24 -12.04
C GLY A 33 -6.83 -5.94 -11.88
N ASP A 34 -5.90 -5.60 -12.77
CA ASP A 34 -4.53 -6.11 -12.72
C ASP A 34 -3.75 -5.47 -11.56
N VAL A 35 -3.36 -6.29 -10.58
CA VAL A 35 -2.69 -5.86 -9.34
C VAL A 35 -1.28 -5.34 -9.61
N ALA A 36 -0.55 -5.95 -10.56
CA ALA A 36 0.80 -5.51 -10.91
C ALA A 36 0.75 -4.13 -11.57
N ARG A 37 -0.26 -3.89 -12.41
CA ARG A 37 -0.51 -2.56 -12.97
C ARG A 37 -0.88 -1.54 -11.89
N LEU A 38 -1.77 -1.90 -10.95
CA LEU A 38 -2.14 -1.03 -9.85
C LEU A 38 -0.92 -0.63 -8.99
N GLN A 39 -0.05 -1.60 -8.71
CA GLN A 39 1.17 -1.35 -7.95
C GLN A 39 2.09 -0.36 -8.67
N GLN A 40 2.26 -0.49 -9.99
CA GLN A 40 3.06 0.45 -10.79
C GLN A 40 2.46 1.87 -10.76
N GLU A 41 1.15 1.99 -10.95
CA GLU A 41 0.45 3.28 -10.95
C GLU A 41 0.54 3.95 -9.57
N LEU A 42 0.38 3.18 -8.49
CA LEU A 42 0.54 3.67 -7.11
C LEU A 42 1.97 4.08 -6.81
N SER A 43 2.96 3.28 -7.21
CA SER A 43 4.37 3.66 -7.06
C SER A 43 4.69 4.96 -7.79
N ALA A 44 4.19 5.13 -9.02
CA ALA A 44 4.35 6.35 -9.78
C ALA A 44 3.64 7.55 -9.13
N ALA A 45 2.39 7.38 -8.70
CA ALA A 45 1.59 8.44 -8.08
C ALA A 45 2.15 8.89 -6.72
N LEU A 46 2.67 7.95 -5.92
CA LEU A 46 3.25 8.23 -4.61
C LEU A 46 4.73 8.62 -4.67
N GLY A 47 5.32 8.64 -5.87
CA GLY A 47 6.72 8.99 -6.09
C GLY A 47 7.70 8.03 -5.43
N LEU A 48 7.33 6.75 -5.30
CA LEU A 48 8.17 5.74 -4.66
C LEU A 48 9.40 5.47 -5.52
N GLY A 49 10.57 5.57 -4.90
CA GLY A 49 11.80 5.09 -5.53
C GLY A 49 11.76 3.58 -5.68
N GLY A 50 12.48 3.01 -6.66
CA GLY A 50 12.53 1.56 -6.92
C GLY A 50 13.09 0.68 -5.77
N GLN A 51 13.34 1.27 -4.60
CA GLN A 51 13.82 0.61 -3.38
C GLN A 51 12.77 0.60 -2.26
N GLU A 52 11.67 1.36 -2.38
CA GLU A 52 10.62 1.41 -1.35
C GLU A 52 9.66 0.25 -1.52
N ALA A 53 9.41 -0.50 -0.45
CA ALA A 53 8.42 -1.56 -0.47
C ALA A 53 7.02 -0.93 -0.57
N LEU A 54 6.18 -1.45 -1.47
CA LEU A 54 4.78 -1.04 -1.61
C LEU A 54 3.89 -2.23 -1.30
N LEU A 55 3.04 -2.09 -0.29
CA LEU A 55 2.01 -3.05 0.08
C LEU A 55 0.63 -2.48 -0.22
N VAL A 56 -0.18 -3.21 -1.00
CA VAL A 56 -1.57 -2.82 -1.31
C VAL A 56 -2.55 -3.77 -0.63
N LEU A 57 -3.33 -3.25 0.30
CA LEU A 57 -4.33 -3.98 1.09
C LEU A 57 -5.74 -3.51 0.70
N PRO A 58 -6.69 -4.43 0.47
CA PRO A 58 -8.09 -4.05 0.42
C PRO A 58 -8.62 -3.78 1.85
N THR A 59 -9.53 -2.81 2.00
CA THR A 59 -10.17 -2.46 3.29
C THR A 59 -11.07 -3.60 3.78
N GLU A 60 -11.65 -4.37 2.86
CA GLU A 60 -12.37 -5.61 3.16
C GLU A 60 -11.83 -6.75 2.27
N GLY A 61 -11.42 -7.86 2.88
CA GLY A 61 -10.98 -9.06 2.17
C GLY A 61 -9.59 -9.57 2.55
N ARG A 62 -9.08 -10.51 1.74
CA ARG A 62 -7.70 -11.03 1.84
C ARG A 62 -6.76 -10.15 1.00
N PRO A 63 -5.45 -10.10 1.31
CA PRO A 63 -4.47 -9.43 0.45
C PRO A 63 -4.65 -9.85 -1.02
N LEU A 64 -4.61 -8.87 -1.93
CA LEU A 64 -4.96 -9.08 -3.34
C LEU A 64 -4.07 -10.12 -4.03
N VAL A 65 -2.80 -10.23 -3.61
CA VAL A 65 -1.82 -11.27 -3.98
C VAL A 65 -0.79 -11.34 -2.85
N ASP A 66 -0.09 -12.47 -2.70
CA ASP A 66 1.12 -12.59 -1.86
C ASP A 66 2.14 -11.52 -2.28
N GLN A 67 2.24 -10.43 -1.51
CA GLN A 67 3.14 -9.31 -1.82
C GLN A 67 4.55 -9.52 -1.26
N GLY A 68 4.90 -10.79 -0.98
CA GLY A 68 6.23 -11.24 -0.58
C GLY A 68 6.81 -10.41 0.58
N GLY A 69 7.96 -9.78 0.32
CA GLY A 69 8.72 -9.04 1.33
C GLY A 69 7.99 -7.81 1.91
N ALA A 70 7.11 -7.15 1.14
CA ALA A 70 6.36 -5.98 1.64
C ALA A 70 5.28 -6.41 2.65
N GLU A 71 4.63 -7.54 2.39
CA GLU A 71 3.64 -8.13 3.31
C GLU A 71 4.32 -8.66 4.58
N GLN A 72 5.44 -9.37 4.44
CA GLN A 72 6.22 -9.83 5.59
C GLN A 72 6.67 -8.69 6.49
N LEU A 73 7.18 -7.61 5.89
CA LEU A 73 7.66 -6.45 6.63
C LEU A 73 6.52 -5.70 7.33
N TYR A 74 5.35 -5.61 6.69
CA TYR A 74 4.15 -5.08 7.34
C TYR A 74 3.66 -5.97 8.48
N ASN A 75 3.62 -7.29 8.29
CA ASN A 75 3.20 -8.22 9.33
C ASN A 75 4.15 -8.20 10.54
N ASP A 76 5.46 -8.11 10.31
CA ASP A 76 6.46 -7.94 11.37
C ASP A 76 6.25 -6.61 12.11
N PHE A 77 5.99 -5.52 11.36
CA PHE A 77 5.61 -4.23 11.94
C PHE A 77 4.33 -4.32 12.77
N LEU A 78 3.27 -4.98 12.29
CA LEU A 78 2.03 -5.19 13.05
C LEU A 78 2.27 -5.98 14.35
N SER A 79 3.15 -6.97 14.29
CA SER A 79 3.47 -7.84 15.43
C SER A 79 4.30 -7.13 16.49
N THR A 80 5.15 -6.16 16.12
CA THR A 80 5.99 -5.40 17.05
C THR A 80 5.36 -4.07 17.49
N ASN A 81 4.49 -3.49 16.66
CA ASN A 81 3.98 -2.13 16.81
C ASN A 81 2.46 -2.06 16.64
N THR A 82 1.74 -3.00 17.26
CA THR A 82 0.26 -3.09 17.16
C THR A 82 -0.44 -1.78 17.56
N ALA A 83 0.14 -1.01 18.49
CA ALA A 83 -0.35 0.32 18.86
C ALA A 83 -0.05 1.41 17.81
N ALA A 84 1.14 1.39 17.18
CA ALA A 84 1.57 2.41 16.22
C ALA A 84 0.76 2.38 14.92
N VAL A 85 0.14 1.24 14.60
CA VAL A 85 -0.78 1.10 13.45
C VAL A 85 -2.02 1.97 13.62
N ALA A 86 -2.52 2.08 14.86
CA ALA A 86 -3.64 2.95 15.19
C ALA A 86 -3.24 4.43 15.19
N GLU A 87 -1.96 4.71 15.46
CA GLU A 87 -1.40 6.07 15.47
C GLU A 87 -0.89 6.54 14.10
N GLN A 88 -0.88 5.65 13.10
CA GLN A 88 -0.44 6.02 11.76
C GLN A 88 -1.35 7.05 11.12
N THR A 89 -0.74 8.09 10.57
CA THR A 89 -1.44 9.13 9.83
C THR A 89 -1.70 8.63 8.41
N TRP A 90 -2.92 8.18 8.17
CA TRP A 90 -3.40 7.78 6.85
C TRP A 90 -3.72 9.02 6.01
N GLN A 91 -3.17 9.08 4.80
CA GLN A 91 -3.38 10.16 3.84
C GLN A 91 -4.19 9.64 2.65
N PRO A 92 -5.09 10.44 2.07
CA PRO A 92 -5.84 10.01 0.88
C PRO A 92 -4.89 9.79 -0.30
N VAL A 93 -5.14 8.74 -1.09
CA VAL A 93 -4.36 8.47 -2.32
C VAL A 93 -4.77 9.41 -3.46
N TRP A 94 -5.94 10.05 -3.38
CA TRP A 94 -6.37 11.12 -4.32
C TRP A 94 -6.21 12.50 -3.71
N ALA A 95 -5.99 13.47 -4.59
CA ALA A 95 -6.49 14.84 -4.43
C ALA A 95 -7.63 15.05 -5.43
#